data_AF-A0A177LB98-F1
#
_entry.id   AF-A0A177LB98-F1
#
_cell.length_a   1.000
_cell.length_b   1.000
_cell.length_c   1.000
_cell.angle_alpha   90.00
_cell.angle_beta   90.00
_cell.angle_gamma   90.00
#
_symmetry.space_group_name_H-M   'P 1'
#
loop_
_entity.id
_entity.type
_entity.pdbx_description
1 polymer ?
#
loop_
_entity_poly.entity_id
_entity_poly.type
_entity_poly.pdbx_seq_one_letter_code
_entity_poly.pdbx_strand_id
1 'polypeptide(L)'
;MPDWSYHPLKKLLLDKTRPKTSREFLHKSMSTISSIPGGRDLIGFLGHMKPPREFQKEIYHTRFPSPIGLSGHIDPNLSGINAFQELGFGFVEIGPIVLNEPKNQIEPRRENSHILFSNHQEKVPLKLAIKKLTSLNIRIPIFAKIDAQVKRNEWDIIVQHLTPFVDIFIGTSEQINSYVDQSLICLERSFYVSFSADEINKKKLEMGKLIQHTCIGGIVVNAPHRTEDSYWHEVANANECLAKMAKQVKDLHPELMVITSGGVETPEEAGALVRAGADLVMLTDGYVKAGPGLPKRIHERLLYEEARPIKKQNWYWSFLFGLSIVIGGIIALYFAFTSIILPYDESFIGLTKADILQVNPLILSFMAHDRIALAGTMISGGILYIQLARHGIKYGMHWARIAFHSAAIVGFLGIFLFIGFGYFDWLHGLFWLFLLPVYYFSFREGKRATSTPYSIHGKNDKAWQYGLYGQLMFIILGFLIVVGGIVISTIGVSKVFVPTDLSFLCMSPQMLDSMSNNLIPVIAHDRAGFGSALISVGLLFLMLSLWGFRKGERWVWNTLAVGALPAFIAGIGTHIYIGYTTFIHLLPVYLLIILYLLGLVLSYPFLKMK
;
A
#
# COMPACT_ATOMS: atom_id res chain seq x y z
N MET A 1 4.71 -1.63 -7.22
CA MET A 1 4.48 -0.24 -6.78
C MET A 1 3.00 -0.09 -6.48
N PRO A 2 2.58 0.69 -5.48
CA PRO A 2 1.15 1.01 -5.29
C PRO A 2 0.63 2.06 -6.28
N ASP A 3 -0.70 2.20 -6.42
CA ASP A 3 -1.31 3.17 -7.36
C ASP A 3 -0.87 4.62 -7.13
N TRP A 4 -0.67 5.02 -5.88
CA TRP A 4 -0.25 6.38 -5.49
C TRP A 4 1.14 6.76 -5.99
N SER A 5 2.00 5.78 -6.28
CA SER A 5 3.31 6.03 -6.92
C SER A 5 3.24 5.75 -8.42
N TYR A 6 2.53 4.70 -8.83
CA TYR A 6 2.47 4.30 -10.23
C TYR A 6 1.90 5.40 -11.12
N HIS A 7 0.69 5.89 -10.86
CA HIS A 7 0.02 6.83 -11.77
C HIS A 7 0.69 8.21 -11.83
N PRO A 8 1.03 8.85 -10.69
CA PRO A 8 1.71 10.14 -10.72
C PRO A 8 3.08 10.09 -11.40
N LEU A 9 3.85 9.01 -11.20
CA LEU A 9 5.23 8.90 -11.72
C LEU A 9 5.28 8.31 -13.13
N LYS A 10 4.28 7.53 -13.55
CA LYS A 10 4.24 6.88 -14.88
C LYS A 10 4.40 7.89 -16.01
N LYS A 11 3.66 9.00 -15.96
CA LYS A 11 3.75 10.06 -16.98
C LYS A 11 5.13 10.72 -17.03
N LEU A 12 5.80 10.82 -15.87
CA LEU A 12 7.10 11.48 -15.76
C LEU A 12 8.24 10.57 -16.27
N LEU A 13 8.19 9.28 -15.91
CA LEU A 13 9.33 8.36 -16.04
C LEU A 13 9.14 7.29 -17.11
N LEU A 14 7.94 6.71 -17.23
CA LEU A 14 7.72 5.48 -18.00
C LEU A 14 7.22 5.75 -19.42
N ASP A 15 6.33 6.74 -19.58
CA ASP A 15 5.66 7.01 -20.86
C ASP A 15 6.62 7.53 -21.95
N LYS A 16 7.86 7.91 -21.57
CA LYS A 16 8.92 8.35 -22.49
C LYS A 16 9.80 7.20 -23.02
N THR A 17 9.54 5.97 -22.60
CA THR A 17 10.37 4.79 -22.95
C THR A 17 9.56 3.76 -23.73
N ARG A 18 10.26 2.84 -24.44
CA ARG A 18 9.59 1.76 -25.20
C ARG A 18 8.79 0.85 -24.24
N PRO A 19 7.62 0.33 -24.66
CA PRO A 19 6.77 -0.51 -23.80
C PRO A 19 7.52 -1.66 -23.13
N LYS A 20 8.30 -2.44 -23.89
CA LYS A 20 9.12 -3.55 -23.36
C LYS A 20 10.13 -3.08 -22.32
N THR A 21 10.87 -2.01 -22.60
CA THR A 21 11.87 -1.46 -21.67
C THR A 21 11.22 -1.01 -20.37
N SER A 22 10.08 -0.28 -20.45
CA SER A 22 9.35 0.20 -19.28
C SER A 22 8.81 -0.95 -18.41
N ARG A 23 8.29 -2.00 -19.06
CA ARG A 23 7.78 -3.22 -18.44
C ARG A 23 8.88 -3.97 -17.70
N GLU A 24 9.99 -4.27 -18.40
CA GLU A 24 11.11 -5.00 -17.81
C GLU A 24 11.80 -4.23 -16.69
N PHE A 25 11.89 -2.90 -16.79
CA PHE A 25 12.39 -2.07 -15.70
C PHE A 25 11.52 -2.25 -14.45
N LEU A 26 10.19 -2.09 -14.57
CA LEU A 26 9.26 -2.26 -13.45
C LEU A 26 9.32 -3.66 -12.85
N HIS A 27 9.27 -4.69 -13.70
CA HIS A 27 9.27 -6.09 -13.26
C HIS A 27 10.54 -6.42 -12.50
N LYS A 28 11.71 -6.11 -13.09
CA LYS A 28 13.01 -6.40 -12.47
C LYS A 28 13.21 -5.61 -11.19
N SER A 29 12.94 -4.30 -11.18
CA SER A 29 13.09 -3.48 -9.97
C SER A 29 12.22 -3.98 -8.82
N MET A 30 10.95 -4.30 -9.09
CA MET A 30 10.06 -4.83 -8.07
C MET A 30 10.47 -6.24 -7.61
N SER A 31 10.87 -7.11 -8.53
CA SER A 31 11.36 -8.44 -8.20
C SER A 31 12.65 -8.37 -7.37
N THR A 32 13.58 -7.47 -7.69
CA THR A 32 14.78 -7.22 -6.88
C THR A 32 14.41 -6.81 -5.46
N ILE A 33 13.51 -5.84 -5.28
CA ILE A 33 13.04 -5.44 -3.95
C ILE A 33 12.44 -6.64 -3.21
N SER A 34 11.56 -7.42 -3.85
CA SER A 34 10.92 -8.59 -3.22
C SER A 34 11.87 -9.75 -2.89
N SER A 35 13.08 -9.74 -3.45
CA SER A 35 14.08 -10.80 -3.26
C SER A 35 15.07 -10.49 -2.12
N ILE A 36 15.15 -9.24 -1.67
CA ILE A 36 16.01 -8.82 -0.56
C ILE A 36 15.32 -9.14 0.79
N PRO A 37 16.04 -9.55 1.85
CA PRO A 37 15.46 -9.74 3.18
C PRO A 37 14.65 -8.52 3.65
N GLY A 38 13.41 -8.74 4.08
CA GLY A 38 12.47 -7.68 4.48
C GLY A 38 11.84 -6.88 3.33
N GLY A 39 12.29 -7.05 2.09
CA GLY A 39 11.76 -6.28 0.96
C GLY A 39 10.31 -6.60 0.59
N ARG A 40 9.86 -7.84 0.83
CA ARG A 40 8.44 -8.21 0.73
C ARG A 40 7.58 -7.49 1.77
N ASP A 41 8.09 -7.37 3.00
CA ASP A 41 7.41 -6.64 4.07
C ASP A 41 7.34 -5.14 3.76
N LEU A 42 8.37 -4.58 3.11
CA LEU A 42 8.35 -3.21 2.59
C LEU A 42 7.27 -3.02 1.50
N ILE A 43 7.15 -3.94 0.54
CA ILE A 43 6.09 -3.89 -0.48
C ILE A 43 4.71 -3.96 0.20
N GLY A 44 4.56 -4.88 1.17
CA GLY A 44 3.36 -5.01 1.99
C GLY A 44 3.05 -3.75 2.79
N PHE A 45 4.06 -3.08 3.35
CA PHE A 45 3.92 -1.83 4.09
C PHE A 45 3.50 -0.68 3.17
N LEU A 46 4.05 -0.56 1.96
CA LEU A 46 3.72 0.57 1.07
C LEU A 46 2.33 0.44 0.42
N GLY A 47 1.83 -0.77 0.18
CA GLY A 47 0.60 -1.00 -0.57
C GLY A 47 -0.56 -1.62 0.23
N HIS A 48 -0.27 -2.43 1.25
CA HIS A 48 -1.24 -3.25 1.98
C HIS A 48 -2.16 -4.03 1.02
N MET A 49 -1.55 -4.80 0.11
CA MET A 49 -2.19 -5.43 -1.05
C MET A 49 -2.58 -6.90 -0.83
N LYS A 50 -2.34 -7.45 0.37
CA LYS A 50 -2.61 -8.86 0.64
C LYS A 50 -4.10 -9.19 0.41
N PRO A 51 -4.41 -10.32 -0.25
CA PRO A 51 -5.79 -10.70 -0.50
C PRO A 51 -6.51 -10.97 0.83
N PRO A 52 -7.81 -10.62 0.93
CA PRO A 52 -8.65 -11.02 2.04
C PRO A 52 -8.67 -12.54 2.22
N ARG A 53 -8.62 -12.99 3.48
CA ARG A 53 -8.66 -14.43 3.81
C ARG A 53 -9.97 -15.07 3.38
N GLU A 54 -11.02 -14.27 3.26
CA GLU A 54 -12.37 -14.73 2.95
C GLU A 54 -12.55 -15.08 1.48
N PHE A 55 -11.65 -14.63 0.61
CA PHE A 55 -11.60 -15.06 -0.78
C PHE A 55 -10.81 -16.34 -0.99
N GLN A 56 -10.20 -16.86 0.09
CA GLN A 56 -9.45 -18.10 -0.01
C GLN A 56 -10.40 -19.26 -0.27
N LYS A 57 -10.19 -19.95 -1.39
CA LYS A 57 -10.97 -21.11 -1.80
C LYS A 57 -10.03 -22.25 -2.17
N GLU A 58 -10.48 -23.48 -1.98
CA GLU A 58 -9.81 -24.66 -2.50
C GLU A 58 -10.68 -25.23 -3.61
N ILE A 59 -10.12 -25.38 -4.80
CA ILE A 59 -10.80 -25.89 -5.98
C ILE A 59 -9.91 -26.99 -6.56
N TYR A 60 -10.42 -28.22 -6.62
CA TYR A 60 -9.69 -29.40 -7.11
C TYR A 60 -8.27 -29.53 -6.51
N HIS A 61 -8.17 -29.46 -5.17
CA HIS A 61 -6.92 -29.53 -4.39
C HIS A 61 -5.94 -28.37 -4.58
N THR A 62 -6.29 -27.38 -5.41
CA THR A 62 -5.52 -26.15 -5.57
C THR A 62 -6.10 -25.06 -4.68
N ARG A 63 -5.26 -24.51 -3.80
CA ARG A 63 -5.66 -23.43 -2.88
C ARG A 63 -5.42 -22.06 -3.51
N PHE A 64 -6.51 -21.37 -3.85
CA PHE A 64 -6.51 -20.03 -4.37
C PHE A 64 -6.65 -19.00 -3.23
N PRO A 65 -5.66 -18.12 -2.99
CA PRO A 65 -5.79 -17.02 -2.04
C PRO A 65 -6.83 -15.96 -2.43
N SER A 66 -7.11 -15.83 -3.73
CA SER A 66 -8.05 -14.87 -4.30
C SER A 66 -8.54 -15.35 -5.68
N PRO A 67 -9.74 -14.94 -6.12
CA PRO A 67 -10.24 -15.23 -7.46
C PRO A 67 -9.57 -14.42 -8.59
N ILE A 68 -8.68 -13.48 -8.26
CA ILE A 68 -8.09 -12.55 -9.25
C ILE A 68 -6.67 -13.01 -9.60
N GLY A 69 -6.43 -13.27 -10.88
CA GLY A 69 -5.12 -13.68 -11.39
C GLY A 69 -4.55 -12.73 -12.45
N LEU A 70 -3.31 -12.97 -12.84
CA LEU A 70 -2.62 -12.23 -13.89
C LEU A 70 -2.38 -13.12 -15.10
N SER A 71 -2.65 -12.62 -16.31
CA SER A 71 -2.37 -13.35 -17.54
C SER A 71 -0.87 -13.33 -17.91
N GLY A 72 -0.40 -14.41 -18.54
CA GLY A 72 0.98 -14.58 -18.97
C GLY A 72 1.42 -13.58 -20.04
N HIS A 73 0.46 -12.99 -20.77
CA HIS A 73 0.71 -11.92 -21.73
C HIS A 73 1.42 -10.70 -21.11
N ILE A 74 1.27 -10.49 -19.80
CA ILE A 74 1.90 -9.37 -19.10
C ILE A 74 3.36 -9.62 -18.76
N ASP A 75 3.80 -10.87 -18.53
CA ASP A 75 5.17 -11.18 -18.11
C ASP A 75 5.82 -12.29 -18.95
N PRO A 76 6.08 -12.07 -20.25
CA PRO A 76 6.63 -13.09 -21.14
C PRO A 76 8.08 -13.50 -20.79
N ASN A 77 8.79 -12.70 -19.96
CA ASN A 77 10.15 -13.03 -19.52
C ASN A 77 10.19 -13.65 -18.11
N LEU A 78 9.03 -13.84 -17.48
CA LEU A 78 8.89 -14.31 -16.10
C LEU A 78 9.78 -13.49 -15.14
N SER A 79 9.85 -12.18 -15.37
CA SER A 79 10.73 -11.26 -14.65
C SER A 79 10.05 -10.60 -13.45
N GLY A 80 8.71 -10.62 -13.40
CA GLY A 80 7.89 -9.97 -12.37
C GLY A 80 7.25 -10.92 -11.36
N ILE A 81 7.31 -12.25 -11.57
CA ILE A 81 6.57 -13.24 -10.75
C ILE A 81 6.75 -13.04 -9.24
N ASN A 82 7.97 -12.85 -8.74
CA ASN A 82 8.21 -12.65 -7.30
C ASN A 82 7.46 -11.42 -6.73
N ALA A 83 7.32 -10.37 -7.53
CA ALA A 83 6.60 -9.16 -7.13
C ALA A 83 5.08 -9.31 -7.24
N PHE A 84 4.56 -9.96 -8.29
CA PHE A 84 3.12 -10.06 -8.50
C PHE A 84 2.38 -10.76 -7.36
N GLN A 85 3.00 -11.76 -6.73
CA GLN A 85 2.40 -12.45 -5.57
C GLN A 85 2.17 -11.51 -4.37
N GLU A 86 2.90 -10.40 -4.31
CA GLU A 86 2.78 -9.39 -3.26
C GLU A 86 1.80 -8.25 -3.63
N LEU A 87 1.24 -8.26 -4.85
CA LEU A 87 0.29 -7.24 -5.37
C LEU A 87 -1.18 -7.68 -5.28
N GLY A 88 -1.45 -8.77 -4.55
CA GLY A 88 -2.81 -9.25 -4.31
C GLY A 88 -3.34 -10.23 -5.34
N PHE A 89 -2.50 -10.72 -6.26
CA PHE A 89 -2.91 -11.80 -7.15
C PHE A 89 -3.05 -13.12 -6.38
N GLY A 90 -4.13 -13.85 -6.66
CA GLY A 90 -4.37 -15.20 -6.17
C GLY A 90 -3.68 -16.27 -7.01
N PHE A 91 -3.38 -16.00 -8.28
CA PHE A 91 -2.67 -16.93 -9.17
C PHE A 91 -2.04 -16.16 -10.33
N VAL A 92 -1.10 -16.78 -11.04
CA VAL A 92 -0.46 -16.20 -12.22
C VAL A 92 -0.41 -17.21 -13.36
N GLU A 93 -0.68 -16.75 -14.57
CA GLU A 93 -0.46 -17.52 -15.78
C GLU A 93 0.93 -17.23 -16.35
N ILE A 94 1.60 -18.26 -16.85
CA ILE A 94 2.82 -18.18 -17.64
C ILE A 94 2.55 -18.67 -19.06
N GLY A 95 3.26 -18.09 -20.03
CA GLY A 95 3.10 -18.43 -21.43
C GLY A 95 2.47 -17.32 -22.27
N PRO A 96 2.19 -17.59 -23.56
CA PRO A 96 2.14 -18.93 -24.16
C PRO A 96 3.49 -19.67 -24.19
N ILE A 97 3.49 -20.93 -23.77
CA ILE A 97 4.66 -21.80 -23.69
C ILE A 97 4.89 -22.46 -25.05
N VAL A 98 6.15 -22.46 -25.47
CA VAL A 98 6.63 -23.16 -26.67
C VAL A 98 7.87 -24.00 -26.34
N LEU A 99 8.09 -25.09 -27.08
CA LEU A 99 9.22 -25.98 -26.83
C LEU A 99 10.57 -25.28 -27.08
N ASN A 100 10.69 -24.65 -28.25
CA ASN A 100 11.92 -24.03 -28.74
C ASN A 100 11.83 -22.50 -28.74
N GLU A 101 12.98 -21.82 -28.81
CA GLU A 101 12.97 -20.37 -28.95
C GLU A 101 12.29 -19.94 -30.26
N PRO A 102 11.30 -19.03 -30.19
CA PRO A 102 10.62 -18.53 -31.38
C PRO A 102 11.56 -17.67 -32.23
N LYS A 103 11.57 -17.89 -33.55
CA LYS A 103 12.47 -17.21 -34.50
C LYS A 103 12.24 -15.71 -34.63
N ASN A 104 10.99 -15.26 -34.47
CA ASN A 104 10.61 -13.86 -34.54
C ASN A 104 9.63 -13.55 -33.42
N GLN A 105 9.89 -12.48 -32.67
CA GLN A 105 9.04 -11.98 -31.60
C GLN A 105 8.94 -10.47 -31.72
N ILE A 106 7.72 -9.96 -31.74
CA ILE A 106 7.45 -8.53 -31.91
C ILE A 106 6.89 -8.00 -30.59
N GLU A 107 7.52 -6.94 -30.07
CA GLU A 107 7.10 -6.30 -28.83
C GLU A 107 5.77 -5.55 -28.99
N PRO A 108 4.99 -5.38 -27.90
CA PRO A 108 3.75 -4.62 -27.96
C PRO A 108 3.98 -3.13 -28.26
N ARG A 109 3.03 -2.51 -28.94
CA ARG A 109 3.01 -1.07 -29.22
C ARG A 109 1.99 -0.36 -28.32
N ARG A 110 2.17 0.94 -28.15
CA ARG A 110 1.20 1.81 -27.46
C ARG A 110 0.74 2.89 -28.43
N GLU A 111 -0.55 2.91 -28.72
CA GLU A 111 -1.19 3.89 -29.61
C GLU A 111 -2.51 4.34 -29.02
N ASN A 112 -2.80 5.64 -28.99
CA ASN A 112 -4.08 6.21 -28.52
C ASN A 112 -4.61 5.65 -27.18
N SER A 113 -3.70 5.39 -26.22
CA SER A 113 -4.00 4.77 -24.91
C SER A 113 -4.36 3.28 -24.93
N HIS A 114 -4.31 2.62 -26.09
CA HIS A 114 -4.39 1.17 -26.23
C HIS A 114 -3.00 0.53 -26.21
N ILE A 115 -2.95 -0.73 -25.77
CA ILE A 115 -1.79 -1.61 -25.92
C ILE A 115 -2.13 -2.55 -27.06
N LEU A 116 -1.32 -2.51 -28.11
CA LEU A 116 -1.47 -3.34 -29.30
C LEU A 116 -0.48 -4.50 -29.19
N PHE A 117 -0.99 -5.73 -29.17
CA PHE A 117 -0.17 -6.94 -29.14
C PHE A 117 0.00 -7.50 -30.55
N SER A 118 1.18 -7.98 -30.88
CA SER A 118 1.42 -8.56 -32.20
C SER A 118 0.80 -9.95 -32.33
N ASN A 119 0.42 -10.35 -33.55
CA ASN A 119 0.14 -11.75 -33.88
C ASN A 119 1.39 -12.64 -33.70
N HIS A 120 2.59 -12.06 -33.77
CA HIS A 120 3.86 -12.69 -33.42
C HIS A 120 4.31 -12.25 -32.02
N GLN A 121 3.39 -12.35 -31.05
CA GLN A 121 3.64 -11.96 -29.66
C GLN A 121 4.84 -12.66 -29.05
N GLU A 122 5.35 -12.08 -27.97
CA GLU A 122 6.38 -12.70 -27.15
C GLU A 122 5.85 -14.02 -26.55
N LYS A 123 6.62 -15.10 -26.73
CA LYS A 123 6.30 -16.44 -26.22
C LYS A 123 7.39 -16.88 -25.23
N VAL A 124 7.06 -17.83 -24.36
CA VAL A 124 7.95 -18.30 -23.30
C VAL A 124 8.54 -19.67 -23.70
N PRO A 125 9.84 -19.78 -23.99
CA PRO A 125 10.46 -21.08 -24.26
C PRO A 125 10.47 -21.96 -23.02
N LEU A 126 10.25 -23.27 -23.19
CA LEU A 126 10.21 -24.25 -22.10
C LEU A 126 11.48 -24.20 -21.22
N LYS A 127 12.65 -24.10 -21.86
CA LYS A 127 13.93 -24.00 -21.16
C LYS A 127 14.02 -22.76 -20.26
N LEU A 128 13.47 -21.62 -20.71
CA LEU A 128 13.41 -20.40 -19.92
C LEU A 128 12.43 -20.57 -18.76
N ALA A 129 11.24 -21.14 -19.02
CA ALA A 129 10.24 -21.40 -18.01
C ALA A 129 10.79 -22.25 -16.86
N ILE A 130 11.37 -23.42 -17.16
CA ILE A 130 11.95 -24.31 -16.15
C ILE A 130 13.04 -23.59 -15.35
N LYS A 131 14.00 -22.92 -16.04
CA LYS A 131 15.08 -22.19 -15.38
C LYS A 131 14.55 -21.16 -14.37
N LYS A 132 13.50 -20.45 -14.74
CA LYS A 132 12.88 -19.43 -13.88
C LYS A 132 12.13 -20.08 -12.73
N LEU A 133 11.25 -21.03 -13.01
CA LEU A 133 10.42 -21.70 -12.00
C LEU A 133 11.25 -22.41 -10.93
N THR A 134 12.38 -23.02 -11.29
CA THR A 134 13.31 -23.63 -10.29
C THR A 134 13.96 -22.59 -9.37
N SER A 135 14.15 -21.36 -9.83
CA SER A 135 14.87 -20.31 -9.09
C SER A 135 13.96 -19.41 -8.24
N LEU A 136 12.66 -19.41 -8.52
CA LEU A 136 11.71 -18.47 -7.92
C LEU A 136 11.06 -19.07 -6.67
N ASN A 137 10.76 -18.22 -5.69
CA ASN A 137 10.00 -18.64 -4.50
C ASN A 137 8.52 -18.30 -4.71
N ILE A 138 7.80 -19.27 -5.27
CA ILE A 138 6.38 -19.18 -5.65
C ILE A 138 5.51 -19.67 -4.49
N ARG A 139 4.45 -18.89 -4.17
CA ARG A 139 3.50 -19.13 -3.07
C ARG A 139 2.04 -19.11 -3.50
N ILE A 140 1.80 -18.85 -4.78
CA ILE A 140 0.48 -18.80 -5.40
C ILE A 140 0.44 -19.77 -6.58
N PRO A 141 -0.73 -20.33 -6.93
CA PRO A 141 -0.85 -21.22 -8.06
C PRO A 141 -0.33 -20.62 -9.38
N ILE A 142 0.30 -21.47 -10.19
CA ILE A 142 0.80 -21.16 -11.53
C ILE A 142 0.00 -21.91 -12.57
N PHE A 143 -0.47 -21.18 -13.57
CA PHE A 143 -1.11 -21.75 -14.75
C PHE A 143 -0.14 -21.69 -15.92
N ALA A 144 0.00 -22.74 -16.71
CA ALA A 144 0.78 -22.73 -17.95
C ALA A 144 -0.16 -22.73 -19.16
N LYS A 145 -0.19 -21.62 -19.90
CA LYS A 145 -0.86 -21.54 -21.19
C LYS A 145 0.07 -22.08 -22.26
N ILE A 146 -0.32 -23.13 -22.95
CA ILE A 146 0.45 -23.69 -24.06
C ILE A 146 -0.01 -23.03 -25.36
N ASP A 147 0.94 -22.70 -26.23
CA ASP A 147 0.64 -22.03 -27.50
C ASP A 147 -0.16 -22.95 -28.43
N ALA A 148 -1.16 -22.38 -29.12
CA ALA A 148 -2.06 -23.14 -29.98
C ALA A 148 -1.36 -23.82 -31.17
N GLN A 149 -0.16 -23.37 -31.57
CA GLN A 149 0.61 -23.95 -32.68
C GLN A 149 1.47 -25.14 -32.26
N VAL A 150 1.57 -25.43 -30.95
CA VAL A 150 2.36 -26.54 -30.42
C VAL A 150 1.73 -27.86 -30.85
N LYS A 151 2.56 -28.70 -31.50
CA LYS A 151 2.14 -30.02 -31.97
C LYS A 151 2.11 -31.01 -30.80
N ARG A 152 1.40 -32.12 -31.01
CA ARG A 152 1.25 -33.19 -30.02
C ARG A 152 2.57 -33.64 -29.37
N ASN A 153 3.57 -34.01 -30.16
CA ASN A 153 4.84 -34.51 -29.63
C ASN A 153 5.56 -33.47 -28.75
N GLU A 154 5.38 -32.18 -29.05
CA GLU A 154 5.95 -31.09 -28.27
C GLU A 154 5.14 -30.82 -26.99
N TRP A 155 3.81 -30.96 -27.07
CA TRP A 155 2.89 -30.84 -25.94
C TRP A 155 3.26 -31.83 -24.82
N ASP A 156 3.47 -33.11 -25.16
CA ASP A 156 3.80 -34.15 -24.18
C ASP A 156 5.08 -33.81 -23.41
N ILE A 157 6.10 -33.32 -24.12
CA ILE A 157 7.38 -32.89 -23.55
C ILE A 157 7.17 -31.69 -22.61
N ILE A 158 6.42 -30.68 -23.06
CA ILE A 158 6.13 -29.47 -22.27
C ILE A 158 5.41 -29.84 -20.98
N VAL A 159 4.33 -30.63 -21.08
CA VAL A 159 3.54 -31.06 -19.91
C VAL A 159 4.42 -31.83 -18.95
N GLN A 160 5.13 -32.87 -19.42
CA GLN A 160 5.98 -33.71 -18.56
C GLN A 160 7.01 -32.89 -17.77
N HIS A 161 7.64 -31.90 -18.41
CA HIS A 161 8.65 -31.07 -17.75
C HIS A 161 8.08 -29.97 -16.83
N LEU A 162 6.84 -29.51 -17.08
CA LEU A 162 6.21 -28.45 -16.30
C LEU A 162 5.32 -28.95 -15.17
N THR A 163 4.86 -30.22 -15.21
CA THR A 163 4.03 -30.82 -14.15
C THR A 163 4.57 -30.60 -12.73
N PRO A 164 5.90 -30.65 -12.45
CA PRO A 164 6.41 -30.42 -11.11
C PRO A 164 6.26 -28.97 -10.60
N PHE A 165 5.94 -28.01 -11.48
CA PHE A 165 5.97 -26.56 -11.18
C PHE A 165 4.64 -25.85 -11.41
N VAL A 166 3.68 -26.49 -12.06
CA VAL A 166 2.45 -25.87 -12.57
C VAL A 166 1.25 -26.62 -12.02
N ASP A 167 0.28 -25.85 -11.52
CA ASP A 167 -0.96 -26.41 -10.95
C ASP A 167 -2.03 -26.66 -12.04
N ILE A 168 -2.05 -25.84 -13.09
CA ILE A 168 -3.05 -25.90 -14.16
C ILE A 168 -2.43 -25.69 -15.54
N PHE A 169 -2.80 -26.52 -16.52
CA PHE A 169 -2.46 -26.37 -17.93
C PHE A 169 -3.66 -25.82 -18.71
N ILE A 170 -3.41 -24.82 -19.55
CA ILE A 170 -4.42 -24.22 -20.43
C ILE A 170 -4.02 -24.50 -21.88
N GLY A 171 -4.94 -25.07 -22.66
CA GLY A 171 -4.72 -25.36 -24.08
C GLY A 171 -6.00 -25.35 -24.90
N THR A 172 -5.86 -25.62 -26.19
CA THR A 172 -7.02 -25.76 -27.09
C THR A 172 -7.72 -27.10 -26.90
N SER A 173 -8.99 -27.17 -27.32
CA SER A 173 -9.75 -28.43 -27.26
C SER A 173 -9.08 -29.56 -28.04
N GLU A 174 -8.45 -29.26 -29.18
CA GLU A 174 -7.81 -30.25 -30.04
C GLU A 174 -6.55 -30.82 -29.37
N GLN A 175 -5.74 -29.96 -28.75
CA GLN A 175 -4.54 -30.38 -28.02
C GLN A 175 -4.88 -31.28 -26.83
N ILE A 176 -5.90 -30.91 -26.05
CA ILE A 176 -6.28 -31.64 -24.83
C ILE A 176 -6.91 -32.98 -25.19
N ASN A 177 -7.83 -33.04 -26.16
CA ASN A 177 -8.46 -34.31 -26.57
C ASN A 177 -7.41 -35.30 -27.08
N SER A 178 -6.46 -34.83 -27.91
CA SER A 178 -5.38 -35.66 -28.40
C SER A 178 -4.46 -36.22 -27.30
N TYR A 179 -4.39 -35.59 -26.14
CA TYR A 179 -3.60 -36.03 -25.00
C TYR A 179 -4.36 -37.03 -24.11
N VAL A 180 -5.62 -36.70 -23.80
CA VAL A 180 -6.48 -37.50 -22.90
C VAL A 180 -6.80 -38.88 -23.49
N ASP A 181 -7.00 -38.98 -24.80
CA ASP A 181 -7.41 -40.25 -25.44
C ASP A 181 -6.33 -41.35 -25.41
N GLN A 182 -5.06 -41.03 -25.10
CA GLN A 182 -3.96 -42.01 -25.10
C GLN A 182 -3.18 -42.13 -23.79
N SER A 183 -3.37 -41.20 -22.85
CA SER A 183 -2.67 -41.23 -21.56
C SER A 183 -3.53 -41.93 -20.50
N LEU A 184 -3.08 -43.10 -20.02
CA LEU A 184 -3.68 -43.82 -18.88
C LEU A 184 -3.48 -43.09 -17.53
N ILE A 185 -2.69 -42.00 -17.53
CA ILE A 185 -2.34 -41.22 -16.35
C ILE A 185 -3.03 -39.86 -16.47
N CYS A 186 -4.31 -39.83 -16.10
CA CYS A 186 -5.00 -38.58 -15.84
C CYS A 186 -4.52 -38.06 -14.47
N LEU A 187 -3.57 -37.11 -14.48
CA LEU A 187 -3.37 -36.26 -13.31
C LEU A 187 -4.70 -35.51 -13.09
N GLU A 188 -5.29 -35.63 -11.91
CA GLU A 188 -6.60 -35.07 -11.56
C GLU A 188 -6.79 -33.65 -12.14
N ARG A 189 -7.95 -33.39 -12.77
CA ARG A 189 -8.50 -32.07 -13.22
C ARG A 189 -7.52 -30.89 -13.41
N SER A 190 -6.38 -31.13 -14.06
CA SER A 190 -5.32 -30.12 -14.24
C SER A 190 -5.44 -29.37 -15.57
N PHE A 191 -6.33 -29.79 -16.49
CA PHE A 191 -6.43 -29.20 -17.82
C PHE A 191 -7.67 -28.33 -17.99
N TYR A 192 -7.47 -27.16 -18.61
CA TYR A 192 -8.51 -26.17 -18.88
C TYR A 192 -8.51 -25.84 -20.36
N VAL A 193 -9.70 -25.84 -20.94
CA VAL A 193 -9.87 -25.58 -22.38
C VAL A 193 -10.07 -24.10 -22.61
N SER A 194 -9.21 -23.49 -23.41
CA SER A 194 -9.31 -22.09 -23.80
C SER A 194 -10.22 -21.94 -25.01
N PHE A 195 -11.19 -21.04 -24.91
CA PHE A 195 -12.08 -20.66 -26.00
C PHE A 195 -12.02 -19.16 -26.24
N SER A 196 -12.10 -18.76 -27.50
CA SER A 196 -12.46 -17.41 -27.88
C SER A 196 -13.98 -17.21 -27.81
N ALA A 197 -14.37 -15.95 -27.70
CA ALA A 197 -15.76 -15.51 -27.75
C ALA A 197 -16.57 -16.13 -28.92
N ASP A 198 -15.98 -16.16 -30.11
CA ASP A 198 -16.65 -16.63 -31.32
C ASP A 198 -16.81 -18.16 -31.37
N GLU A 199 -15.91 -18.90 -30.72
CA GLU A 199 -15.94 -20.35 -30.68
C GLU A 199 -17.03 -20.90 -29.76
N ILE A 200 -17.32 -20.23 -28.63
CA ILE A 200 -18.34 -20.68 -27.68
C ILE A 200 -19.72 -20.74 -28.35
N ASN A 201 -20.04 -19.75 -29.18
CA ASN A 201 -21.32 -19.74 -29.90
C ASN A 201 -21.42 -20.87 -30.94
N LYS A 202 -20.31 -21.22 -31.59
CA LYS A 202 -20.25 -22.26 -32.63
C LYS A 202 -20.19 -23.67 -32.07
N LYS A 203 -19.53 -23.88 -30.93
CA LYS A 203 -19.22 -25.19 -30.34
C LYS A 203 -20.06 -25.56 -29.11
N LYS A 204 -21.24 -24.94 -28.92
CA LYS A 204 -22.14 -25.20 -27.77
C LYS A 204 -22.39 -26.69 -27.50
N LEU A 205 -22.59 -27.49 -28.55
CA LEU A 205 -22.89 -28.92 -28.42
C LEU A 205 -21.65 -29.78 -28.07
N GLU A 206 -20.46 -29.34 -28.47
CA GLU A 206 -19.20 -30.07 -28.22
C GLU A 206 -18.70 -29.86 -26.79
N MET A 207 -18.94 -28.68 -26.19
CA MET A 207 -18.61 -28.40 -24.80
C MET A 207 -19.17 -29.44 -23.84
N GLY A 208 -20.44 -29.85 -24.03
CA GLY A 208 -21.07 -30.86 -23.18
C GLY A 208 -20.34 -32.21 -23.18
N LYS A 209 -19.68 -32.58 -24.28
CA LYS A 209 -18.87 -33.80 -24.38
C LYS A 209 -17.49 -33.64 -23.71
N LEU A 210 -16.85 -32.48 -23.90
CA LEU A 210 -15.58 -32.14 -23.26
C LEU A 210 -15.66 -32.17 -21.73
N ILE A 211 -16.77 -31.69 -21.17
CA ILE A 211 -16.97 -31.60 -19.72
C ILE A 211 -17.13 -32.97 -19.04
N GLN A 212 -17.44 -34.02 -19.80
CA GLN A 212 -17.55 -35.38 -19.24
C GLN A 212 -16.19 -36.02 -18.94
N HIS A 213 -15.09 -35.49 -19.49
CA HIS A 213 -13.76 -36.01 -19.20
C HIS A 213 -13.29 -35.61 -17.81
N THR A 214 -12.85 -36.60 -17.02
CA THR A 214 -12.37 -36.42 -15.65
C THR A 214 -11.12 -35.54 -15.52
N CYS A 215 -10.38 -35.35 -16.62
CA CYS A 215 -9.15 -34.55 -16.65
C CYS A 215 -9.39 -33.05 -16.90
N ILE A 216 -10.59 -32.66 -17.34
CA ILE A 216 -10.92 -31.26 -17.64
C ILE A 216 -11.53 -30.63 -16.40
N GLY A 217 -10.82 -29.66 -15.81
CA GLY A 217 -11.26 -28.94 -14.61
C GLY A 217 -12.23 -27.79 -14.90
N GLY A 218 -12.14 -27.21 -16.09
CA GLY A 218 -12.94 -26.05 -16.47
C GLY A 218 -12.59 -25.49 -17.84
N ILE A 219 -13.10 -24.28 -18.09
CA ILE A 219 -12.84 -23.53 -19.32
C ILE A 219 -12.29 -22.13 -19.05
N VAL A 220 -11.51 -21.63 -19.99
CA VAL A 220 -11.03 -20.25 -20.02
C VAL A 220 -11.70 -19.52 -21.18
N VAL A 221 -12.45 -18.48 -20.89
CA VAL A 221 -13.10 -17.62 -21.88
C VAL A 221 -12.27 -16.37 -22.08
N ASN A 222 -11.67 -16.21 -23.26
CA ASN A 222 -10.85 -15.04 -23.58
C ASN A 222 -11.71 -13.88 -24.10
N ALA A 223 -11.30 -12.66 -23.77
CA ALA A 223 -11.90 -11.45 -24.29
C ALA A 223 -11.94 -11.47 -25.84
N PRO A 224 -12.99 -10.91 -26.46
CA PRO A 224 -12.97 -10.69 -27.89
C PRO A 224 -11.94 -9.63 -28.27
N HIS A 225 -11.22 -9.86 -29.36
CA HIS A 225 -10.19 -8.96 -29.87
C HIS A 225 -10.50 -8.54 -31.29
N ARG A 226 -10.01 -7.37 -31.68
CA ARG A 226 -9.99 -6.89 -33.06
C ARG A 226 -8.55 -6.88 -33.55
N THR A 227 -8.32 -7.39 -34.76
CA THR A 227 -7.00 -7.46 -35.39
C THR A 227 -6.90 -6.47 -36.53
N GLU A 228 -5.88 -5.62 -36.51
CA GLU A 228 -5.54 -4.63 -37.54
C GLU A 228 -4.02 -4.65 -37.78
N ASP A 229 -3.58 -4.72 -39.04
CA ASP A 229 -2.17 -4.66 -39.45
C ASP A 229 -1.21 -5.56 -38.65
N SER A 230 -1.60 -6.82 -38.42
CA SER A 230 -0.84 -7.82 -37.64
C SER A 230 -0.72 -7.55 -36.14
N TYR A 231 -1.47 -6.58 -35.62
CA TYR A 231 -1.66 -6.34 -34.20
C TYR A 231 -3.12 -6.59 -33.80
N TRP A 232 -3.34 -6.86 -32.53
CA TRP A 232 -4.67 -7.00 -31.97
C TRP A 232 -4.79 -6.25 -30.64
N HIS A 233 -6.02 -5.89 -30.31
CA HIS A 233 -6.39 -5.31 -29.02
C HIS A 233 -7.77 -5.79 -28.61
N GLU A 234 -8.07 -5.74 -27.31
CA GLU A 234 -9.40 -6.04 -26.79
C GLU A 234 -10.43 -5.04 -27.34
N VAL A 235 -11.63 -5.52 -27.67
CA VAL A 235 -12.73 -4.66 -28.12
C VAL A 235 -13.30 -3.86 -26.95
N ALA A 236 -13.89 -2.69 -27.23
CA ALA A 236 -14.38 -1.78 -26.19
C ALA A 236 -15.44 -2.41 -25.26
N ASN A 237 -16.27 -3.32 -25.77
CA ASN A 237 -17.31 -4.03 -25.01
C ASN A 237 -16.87 -5.44 -24.56
N ALA A 238 -15.55 -5.69 -24.44
CA ALA A 238 -15.02 -7.00 -24.08
C ALA A 238 -15.60 -7.53 -22.76
N ASN A 239 -15.73 -6.68 -21.73
CA ASN A 239 -16.31 -7.07 -20.44
C ASN A 239 -17.74 -7.61 -20.58
N GLU A 240 -18.61 -6.89 -21.30
CA GLU A 240 -20.01 -7.28 -21.48
C GLU A 240 -20.14 -8.58 -22.26
N CYS A 241 -19.31 -8.77 -23.28
CA CYS A 241 -19.24 -10.01 -24.06
C CYS A 241 -18.82 -11.18 -23.18
N LEU A 242 -17.77 -11.01 -22.36
CA LEU A 242 -17.31 -12.01 -21.40
C LEU A 242 -18.38 -12.35 -20.36
N ALA A 243 -19.05 -11.35 -19.79
CA ALA A 243 -20.12 -11.55 -18.83
C ALA A 243 -21.27 -12.37 -19.44
N LYS A 244 -21.69 -12.04 -20.68
CA LYS A 244 -22.72 -12.82 -21.39
C LYS A 244 -22.30 -14.26 -21.59
N MET A 245 -21.04 -14.51 -21.96
CA MET A 245 -20.53 -15.86 -22.20
C MET A 245 -20.39 -16.66 -20.91
N ALA A 246 -19.81 -16.08 -19.86
CA ALA A 246 -19.69 -16.71 -18.55
C ALA A 246 -21.08 -17.14 -18.04
N LYS A 247 -22.06 -16.25 -18.15
CA LYS A 247 -23.45 -16.54 -17.79
C LYS A 247 -24.03 -17.68 -18.63
N GLN A 248 -23.88 -17.63 -19.96
CA GLN A 248 -24.37 -18.70 -20.84
C GLN A 248 -23.77 -20.07 -20.51
N VAL A 249 -22.46 -20.11 -20.21
CA VAL A 249 -21.78 -21.35 -19.82
C VAL A 249 -22.34 -21.85 -18.49
N LYS A 250 -22.48 -20.98 -17.49
CA LYS A 250 -22.99 -21.35 -16.16
C LYS A 250 -24.47 -21.75 -16.19
N ASP A 251 -25.28 -21.13 -17.04
CA ASP A 251 -26.69 -21.50 -17.24
C ASP A 251 -26.83 -22.92 -17.82
N LEU A 252 -25.90 -23.32 -18.70
CA LEU A 252 -25.88 -24.67 -19.30
C LEU A 252 -25.17 -25.71 -18.42
N HIS A 253 -24.11 -25.32 -17.74
CA HIS A 253 -23.23 -26.18 -16.95
C HIS A 253 -22.81 -25.48 -15.64
N PRO A 254 -23.68 -25.47 -14.61
CA PRO A 254 -23.43 -24.77 -13.35
C PRO A 254 -22.17 -25.23 -12.62
N GLU A 255 -21.90 -26.54 -12.69
CA GLU A 255 -20.77 -27.22 -12.03
C GLU A 255 -19.42 -26.94 -12.70
N LEU A 256 -19.42 -26.43 -13.94
CA LEU A 256 -18.20 -26.21 -14.69
C LEU A 256 -17.49 -24.96 -14.18
N MET A 257 -16.19 -25.06 -13.91
CA MET A 257 -15.40 -23.90 -13.55
C MET A 257 -15.19 -22.98 -14.76
N VAL A 258 -15.49 -21.70 -14.58
CA VAL A 258 -15.36 -20.67 -15.62
C VAL A 258 -14.31 -19.65 -15.21
N ILE A 259 -13.26 -19.54 -16.01
CA ILE A 259 -12.22 -18.53 -15.87
C ILE A 259 -12.39 -17.52 -17.01
N THR A 260 -12.54 -16.24 -16.71
CA THR A 260 -12.55 -15.19 -17.74
C THR A 260 -11.16 -14.56 -17.85
N SER A 261 -10.67 -14.32 -19.05
CA SER A 261 -9.38 -13.66 -19.30
C SER A 261 -9.57 -12.38 -20.13
N GLY A 262 -9.26 -11.24 -19.53
CA GLY A 262 -9.36 -9.91 -20.15
C GLY A 262 -10.67 -9.17 -19.85
N GLY A 263 -10.85 -8.01 -20.50
CA GLY A 263 -12.03 -7.17 -20.37
C GLY A 263 -12.24 -6.55 -18.98
N VAL A 264 -11.16 -6.27 -18.23
CA VAL A 264 -11.24 -5.68 -16.89
C VAL A 264 -10.22 -4.57 -16.71
N GLU A 265 -10.70 -3.33 -16.64
CA GLU A 265 -9.91 -2.14 -16.28
C GLU A 265 -10.33 -1.57 -14.92
N THR A 266 -11.50 -1.95 -14.43
CA THR A 266 -12.12 -1.37 -13.23
C THR A 266 -12.65 -2.43 -12.26
N PRO A 267 -12.76 -2.11 -10.95
CA PRO A 267 -13.38 -3.00 -9.98
C PRO A 267 -14.83 -3.40 -10.30
N GLU A 268 -15.60 -2.50 -10.90
CA GLU A 268 -16.99 -2.76 -11.27
C GLU A 268 -17.13 -3.81 -12.38
N GLU A 269 -16.24 -3.76 -13.38
CA GLU A 269 -16.14 -4.74 -14.46
C GLU A 269 -15.73 -6.13 -13.96
N ALA A 270 -14.78 -6.21 -13.03
CA ALA A 270 -14.45 -7.49 -12.38
C ALA A 270 -15.65 -8.06 -11.62
N GLY A 271 -16.35 -7.21 -10.85
CA GLY A 271 -17.58 -7.60 -10.16
C GLY A 271 -18.68 -8.07 -11.12
N ALA A 272 -18.79 -7.47 -12.32
CA ALA A 272 -19.74 -7.90 -13.34
C ALA A 272 -19.48 -9.33 -13.83
N LEU A 273 -18.21 -9.70 -14.04
CA LEU A 273 -17.83 -11.06 -14.43
C LEU A 273 -18.13 -12.08 -13.32
N VAL A 274 -17.81 -11.74 -12.06
CA VAL A 274 -18.12 -12.60 -10.90
C VAL A 274 -19.64 -12.78 -10.76
N ARG A 275 -20.43 -11.72 -10.89
CA ARG A 275 -21.91 -11.81 -10.87
C ARG A 275 -22.48 -12.62 -12.04
N ALA A 276 -21.80 -12.61 -13.18
CA ALA A 276 -22.16 -13.44 -14.33
C ALA A 276 -21.80 -14.92 -14.14
N GLY A 277 -21.10 -15.28 -13.05
CA GLY A 277 -20.74 -16.64 -12.70
C GLY A 277 -19.31 -17.04 -13.04
N ALA A 278 -18.41 -16.09 -13.32
CA ALA A 278 -16.98 -16.39 -13.39
C ALA A 278 -16.45 -16.79 -12.00
N ASP A 279 -15.79 -17.94 -11.90
CA ASP A 279 -15.19 -18.43 -10.66
C ASP A 279 -13.84 -17.76 -10.40
N LEU A 280 -13.05 -17.55 -11.48
CA LEU A 280 -11.79 -16.81 -11.47
C LEU A 280 -11.77 -15.76 -12.59
N VAL A 281 -11.06 -14.66 -12.36
CA VAL A 281 -10.90 -13.56 -13.31
C VAL A 281 -9.41 -13.28 -13.50
N MET A 282 -8.94 -13.37 -14.75
CA MET A 282 -7.55 -13.16 -15.13
C MET A 282 -7.39 -11.81 -15.82
N LEU A 283 -6.52 -10.96 -15.27
CA LEU A 283 -6.29 -9.61 -15.75
C LEU A 283 -5.23 -9.56 -16.86
N THR A 284 -5.47 -8.75 -17.89
CA THR A 284 -4.63 -8.60 -19.10
C THR A 284 -4.16 -7.14 -19.24
N ASP A 285 -4.33 -6.50 -20.40
CA ASP A 285 -3.88 -5.12 -20.67
C ASP A 285 -4.62 -4.08 -19.82
N GLY A 286 -5.87 -4.36 -19.45
CA GLY A 286 -6.63 -3.52 -18.53
C GLY A 286 -5.92 -3.29 -17.18
N TYR A 287 -5.17 -4.29 -16.69
CA TYR A 287 -4.32 -4.14 -15.50
C TYR A 287 -3.18 -3.13 -15.71
N VAL A 288 -2.56 -3.11 -16.88
CA VAL A 288 -1.47 -2.17 -17.19
C VAL A 288 -1.99 -0.73 -17.20
N LYS A 289 -3.21 -0.51 -17.71
CA LYS A 289 -3.85 0.80 -17.72
C LYS A 289 -4.32 1.22 -16.33
N ALA A 290 -4.96 0.30 -15.60
CA ALA A 290 -5.53 0.55 -14.29
C ALA A 290 -4.48 0.68 -13.17
N GLY A 291 -3.32 0.06 -13.37
CA GLY A 291 -2.21 0.07 -12.45
C GLY A 291 -2.21 -1.09 -11.43
N PRO A 292 -1.09 -1.23 -10.71
CA PRO A 292 -0.81 -2.35 -9.82
C PRO A 292 -1.73 -2.45 -8.60
N GLY A 293 -2.48 -1.40 -8.27
CA GLY A 293 -3.47 -1.43 -7.20
C GLY A 293 -4.80 -2.09 -7.57
N LEU A 294 -5.02 -2.43 -8.86
CA LEU A 294 -6.30 -2.97 -9.33
C LEU A 294 -6.75 -4.24 -8.58
N PRO A 295 -5.92 -5.27 -8.32
CA PRO A 295 -6.38 -6.47 -7.59
C PRO A 295 -6.95 -6.14 -6.21
N LYS A 296 -6.28 -5.25 -5.46
CA LYS A 296 -6.79 -4.77 -4.16
C LYS A 296 -8.11 -4.04 -4.31
N ARG A 297 -8.25 -3.15 -5.30
CA ARG A 297 -9.50 -2.41 -5.52
C ARG A 297 -10.65 -3.35 -5.91
N ILE A 298 -10.37 -4.40 -6.70
CA ILE A 298 -11.35 -5.45 -7.01
C ILE A 298 -11.76 -6.18 -5.73
N HIS A 299 -10.82 -6.60 -4.89
CA HIS A 299 -11.13 -7.25 -3.62
C HIS A 299 -12.00 -6.40 -2.70
N GLU A 300 -11.63 -5.14 -2.51
CA GLU A 300 -12.39 -4.20 -1.67
C GLU A 300 -13.81 -4.01 -2.23
N ARG A 301 -13.99 -4.03 -3.55
CA ARG A 301 -15.29 -3.94 -4.22
C ARG A 301 -16.13 -5.21 -4.05
N LEU A 302 -15.54 -6.39 -4.25
CA LEU A 302 -16.23 -7.67 -4.08
C LEU A 302 -16.71 -7.84 -2.62
N LEU A 303 -15.88 -7.48 -1.63
CA LEU A 303 -16.27 -7.51 -0.22
C LEU A 303 -17.42 -6.54 0.09
N TYR A 304 -17.47 -5.38 -0.58
CA TYR A 304 -18.55 -4.42 -0.42
C TYR A 304 -19.88 -4.98 -0.95
N GLU A 305 -19.84 -5.69 -2.08
CA GLU A 305 -21.02 -6.30 -2.71
C GLU A 305 -21.61 -7.47 -1.90
N GLU A 306 -20.78 -8.18 -1.13
CA GLU A 306 -21.25 -9.23 -0.21
C GLU A 306 -22.07 -8.70 1.00
N ALA A 307 -22.28 -7.37 1.11
CA ALA A 307 -23.16 -6.71 2.09
C ALA A 307 -22.98 -7.19 3.55
N ARG A 308 -21.74 -7.36 3.98
CA ARG A 308 -21.41 -8.00 5.28
C ARG A 308 -21.82 -7.15 6.49
N PRO A 309 -22.33 -7.78 7.56
CA PRO A 309 -22.63 -7.07 8.80
C PRO A 309 -21.35 -6.58 9.48
N ILE A 310 -21.31 -5.28 9.77
CA ILE A 310 -20.15 -4.64 10.41
C ILE A 310 -20.11 -5.04 11.89
N LYS A 311 -19.18 -5.92 12.27
CA LYS A 311 -18.97 -6.29 13.67
C LYS A 311 -18.18 -5.20 14.39
N LYS A 312 -18.88 -4.37 15.17
CA LYS A 312 -18.25 -3.36 16.02
C LYS A 312 -17.42 -4.03 17.12
N GLN A 313 -16.22 -3.51 17.34
CA GLN A 313 -15.31 -3.93 18.41
C GLN A 313 -15.33 -2.90 19.54
N ASN A 314 -14.84 -3.31 20.71
CA ASN A 314 -14.52 -2.36 21.78
C ASN A 314 -13.42 -1.42 21.27
N TRP A 315 -13.52 -0.14 21.63
CA TRP A 315 -12.61 0.93 21.18
C TRP A 315 -12.37 1.98 22.29
N TYR A 316 -12.85 1.69 23.51
CA TYR A 316 -12.89 2.65 24.62
C TYR A 316 -11.47 2.97 25.10
N TRP A 317 -10.63 1.94 25.26
CA TRP A 317 -9.26 2.13 25.72
C TRP A 317 -8.40 2.82 24.66
N SER A 318 -8.61 2.49 23.37
CA SER A 318 -7.95 3.22 22.28
C SER A 318 -8.38 4.69 22.21
N PHE A 319 -9.65 4.99 22.46
CA PHE A 319 -10.13 6.37 22.56
C PHE A 319 -9.54 7.09 23.76
N LEU A 320 -9.55 6.45 24.94
CA LEU A 320 -9.01 7.02 26.18
C LEU A 320 -7.52 7.30 26.04
N PHE A 321 -6.76 6.41 25.39
CA PHE A 321 -5.34 6.64 25.09
C PHE A 321 -5.13 7.93 24.27
N GLY A 322 -5.87 8.09 23.17
CA GLY A 322 -5.79 9.32 22.36
C GLY A 322 -6.21 10.56 23.14
N LEU A 323 -7.26 10.45 23.98
CA LEU A 323 -7.72 11.53 24.84
C LEU A 323 -6.67 11.92 25.89
N SER A 324 -6.02 10.94 26.54
CA SER A 324 -4.93 11.18 27.49
C SER A 324 -3.77 11.95 26.85
N ILE A 325 -3.44 11.64 25.58
CA ILE A 325 -2.40 12.38 24.84
C ILE A 325 -2.83 13.81 24.55
N VAL A 326 -4.10 14.05 24.16
CA VAL A 326 -4.62 15.42 23.98
C VAL A 326 -4.54 16.19 25.29
N ILE A 327 -5.00 15.61 26.40
CA ILE A 327 -4.95 16.25 27.73
C ILE A 327 -3.50 16.55 28.12
N GLY A 328 -2.59 15.60 27.95
CA GLY A 328 -1.16 15.80 28.20
C GLY A 328 -0.58 16.94 27.34
N GLY A 329 -0.96 17.02 26.06
CA GLY A 329 -0.57 18.10 25.17
C GLY A 329 -1.13 19.46 25.60
N ILE A 330 -2.37 19.54 26.07
CA ILE A 330 -2.96 20.78 26.60
C ILE A 330 -2.25 21.22 27.90
N ILE A 331 -1.95 20.28 28.80
CA ILE A 331 -1.19 20.57 30.03
C ILE A 331 0.22 21.06 29.68
N ALA A 332 0.90 20.41 28.75
CA ALA A 332 2.22 20.84 28.27
C ALA A 332 2.14 22.23 27.63
N LEU A 333 1.10 22.52 26.85
CA LEU A 333 0.89 23.84 26.25
C LEU A 333 0.67 24.92 27.31
N TYR A 334 -0.13 24.62 28.34
CA TYR A 334 -0.36 25.52 29.46
C TYR A 334 0.96 25.88 30.15
N PHE A 335 1.77 24.89 30.53
CA PHE A 335 3.06 25.14 31.16
C PHE A 335 4.03 25.88 30.23
N ALA A 336 4.04 25.58 28.94
CA ALA A 336 4.89 26.27 27.98
C ALA A 336 4.55 27.77 27.85
N PHE A 337 3.30 28.16 28.09
CA PHE A 337 2.89 29.58 28.12
C PHE A 337 3.06 30.25 29.49
N THR A 338 2.88 29.53 30.60
CA THR A 338 2.93 30.14 31.95
C THR A 338 4.31 30.05 32.58
N SER A 339 4.87 28.83 32.63
CA SER A 339 6.03 28.47 33.42
C SER A 339 7.00 27.69 32.52
N ILE A 340 7.73 28.43 31.69
CA ILE A 340 8.70 27.89 30.73
C ILE A 340 9.72 26.96 31.42
N ILE A 341 10.14 27.31 32.63
CA ILE A 341 11.03 26.53 33.49
C ILE A 341 10.28 26.25 34.80
N LEU A 342 10.28 24.99 35.24
CA LEU A 342 9.63 24.55 36.47
C LEU A 342 10.61 24.58 37.67
N PRO A 343 10.14 24.59 38.92
CA PRO A 343 11.03 24.69 40.09
C PRO A 343 12.10 23.58 40.17
N TYR A 344 11.79 22.37 39.69
CA TYR A 344 12.78 21.30 39.63
C TYR A 344 13.79 21.49 38.49
N ASP A 345 13.39 22.11 37.37
CA ASP A 345 14.29 22.53 36.30
C ASP A 345 15.30 23.56 36.84
N GLU A 346 14.84 24.57 37.62
CA GLU A 346 15.72 25.55 38.26
C GLU A 346 16.70 24.89 39.22
N SER A 347 16.24 23.91 40.01
CA SER A 347 17.10 23.16 40.94
C SER A 347 18.18 22.35 40.22
N PHE A 348 17.88 21.84 39.03
CA PHE A 348 18.83 21.07 38.22
C PHE A 348 19.80 21.98 37.48
N ILE A 349 19.30 23.06 36.87
CA ILE A 349 20.11 24.05 36.15
C ILE A 349 21.01 24.83 37.14
N GLY A 350 20.57 25.02 38.38
CA GLY A 350 21.28 25.83 39.38
C GLY A 350 21.12 27.34 39.16
N LEU A 351 20.20 27.75 38.30
CA LEU A 351 19.87 29.13 38.00
C LEU A 351 18.35 29.32 38.09
N THR A 352 17.91 30.45 38.65
CA THR A 352 16.50 30.83 38.65
C THR A 352 16.10 31.41 37.30
N LYS A 353 14.79 31.44 37.00
CA LYS A 353 14.24 32.14 35.84
C LYS A 353 14.70 33.61 35.77
N ALA A 354 14.81 34.28 36.92
CA ALA A 354 15.25 35.67 36.98
C ALA A 354 16.72 35.82 36.55
N ASP A 355 17.58 34.88 36.94
CA ASP A 355 19.00 34.87 36.57
C ASP A 355 19.17 34.68 35.05
N ILE A 356 18.42 33.74 34.46
CA ILE A 356 18.45 33.49 33.01
C ILE A 356 17.96 34.72 32.23
N LEU A 357 16.90 35.38 32.70
CA LEU A 357 16.38 36.60 32.07
C LEU A 357 17.37 37.76 32.10
N GLN A 358 18.16 37.90 33.17
CA GLN A 358 19.19 38.94 33.26
C GLN A 358 20.33 38.71 32.27
N VAL A 359 20.70 37.45 32.03
CA VAL A 359 21.79 37.12 31.11
C VAL A 359 21.32 37.17 29.66
N ASN A 360 20.26 36.43 29.32
CA ASN A 360 19.71 36.44 27.98
C ASN A 360 18.24 35.97 27.95
N PRO A 361 17.26 36.85 27.72
CA PRO A 361 15.84 36.48 27.68
C PRO A 361 15.49 35.56 26.48
N LEU A 362 16.34 35.50 25.45
CA LEU A 362 16.12 34.65 24.28
C LEU A 362 16.28 33.16 24.61
N ILE A 363 16.99 32.79 25.68
CA ILE A 363 17.12 31.39 26.12
C ILE A 363 15.74 30.84 26.53
N LEU A 364 14.98 31.58 27.34
CA LEU A 364 13.64 31.16 27.74
C LEU A 364 12.69 31.14 26.54
N SER A 365 12.78 32.13 25.65
CA SER A 365 11.98 32.17 24.43
C SER A 365 12.28 30.96 23.53
N PHE A 366 13.55 30.55 23.46
CA PHE A 366 13.98 29.34 22.78
C PHE A 366 13.44 28.08 23.48
N MET A 367 13.56 27.91 24.79
CA MET A 367 12.97 26.74 25.45
C MET A 367 11.45 26.66 25.26
N ALA A 368 10.76 27.81 25.29
CA ALA A 368 9.32 27.89 25.06
C ALA A 368 8.93 27.42 23.65
N HIS A 369 9.70 27.75 22.61
CA HIS A 369 9.34 27.39 21.23
C HIS A 369 9.32 25.88 21.01
N ASP A 370 10.31 25.15 21.56
CA ASP A 370 10.36 23.69 21.47
C ASP A 370 9.22 23.04 22.27
N ARG A 371 8.93 23.55 23.49
CA ARG A 371 7.83 23.04 24.33
C ARG A 371 6.45 23.29 23.72
N ILE A 372 6.21 24.46 23.13
CA ILE A 372 4.96 24.78 22.42
C ILE A 372 4.81 23.89 21.17
N ALA A 373 5.89 23.70 20.41
CA ALA A 373 5.87 22.84 19.23
C ALA A 373 5.61 21.36 19.59
N LEU A 374 6.23 20.85 20.66
CA LEU A 374 5.95 19.53 21.23
C LEU A 374 4.48 19.41 21.63
N ALA A 375 3.95 20.38 22.39
CA ALA A 375 2.57 20.37 22.85
C ALA A 375 1.56 20.35 21.68
N GLY A 376 1.77 21.17 20.65
CA GLY A 376 0.96 21.14 19.43
C GLY A 376 1.02 19.81 18.69
N THR A 377 2.21 19.19 18.66
CA THR A 377 2.42 17.85 18.08
C THR A 377 1.69 16.77 18.88
N MET A 378 1.72 16.82 20.21
CA MET A 378 0.96 15.91 21.08
C MET A 378 -0.55 16.04 20.86
N ILE A 379 -1.09 17.26 20.81
CA ILE A 379 -2.51 17.49 20.56
C ILE A 379 -2.92 16.92 19.19
N SER A 380 -2.12 17.18 18.16
CA SER A 380 -2.29 16.61 16.81
C SER A 380 -2.31 15.08 16.84
N GLY A 381 -1.30 14.45 17.46
CA GLY A 381 -1.21 13.00 17.61
C GLY A 381 -2.41 12.41 18.35
N GLY A 382 -2.84 13.03 19.44
CA GLY A 382 -4.01 12.63 20.21
C GLY A 382 -5.30 12.64 19.38
N ILE A 383 -5.51 13.66 18.53
CA ILE A 383 -6.63 13.72 17.59
C ILE A 383 -6.56 12.55 16.59
N LEU A 384 -5.39 12.30 16.01
CA LEU A 384 -5.20 11.17 15.08
C LEU A 384 -5.51 9.82 15.74
N TYR A 385 -5.04 9.59 16.97
CA TYR A 385 -5.35 8.40 17.76
C TYR A 385 -6.86 8.24 18.01
N ILE A 386 -7.53 9.32 18.43
CA ILE A 386 -8.99 9.33 18.65
C ILE A 386 -9.74 8.94 17.37
N GLN A 387 -9.34 9.50 16.23
CA GLN A 387 -9.98 9.26 14.96
C GLN A 387 -9.77 7.82 14.48
N LEU A 388 -8.56 7.28 14.61
CA LEU A 388 -8.26 5.87 14.33
C LEU A 388 -9.03 4.93 15.27
N ALA A 389 -9.19 5.28 16.55
CA ALA A 389 -10.01 4.51 17.48
C ALA A 389 -11.49 4.48 17.05
N ARG A 390 -12.07 5.65 16.75
CA ARG A 390 -13.49 5.82 16.39
C ARG A 390 -13.87 5.20 15.05
N HIS A 391 -13.01 5.30 14.05
CA HIS A 391 -13.34 4.93 12.67
C HIS A 391 -12.54 3.73 12.14
N GLY A 392 -11.45 3.34 12.80
CA GLY A 392 -10.66 2.17 12.43
C GLY A 392 -10.90 0.99 13.37
N ILE A 393 -10.40 1.12 14.61
CA ILE A 393 -10.42 0.05 15.62
C ILE A 393 -11.85 -0.37 15.96
N LYS A 394 -12.77 0.58 16.15
CA LYS A 394 -14.20 0.32 16.35
C LYS A 394 -14.82 -0.58 15.30
N TYR A 395 -14.37 -0.48 14.05
CA TYR A 395 -14.86 -1.27 12.92
C TYR A 395 -13.96 -2.46 12.58
N GLY A 396 -13.03 -2.81 13.47
CA GLY A 396 -12.18 -4.00 13.34
C GLY A 396 -11.10 -3.91 12.27
N MET A 397 -10.80 -2.72 11.75
CA MET A 397 -9.85 -2.55 10.65
C MET A 397 -8.42 -2.91 11.07
N HIS A 398 -7.86 -3.94 10.45
CA HIS A 398 -6.54 -4.45 10.79
C HIS A 398 -5.41 -3.42 10.59
N TRP A 399 -5.43 -2.68 9.48
CA TRP A 399 -4.41 -1.67 9.18
C TRP A 399 -4.44 -0.51 10.20
N ALA A 400 -5.63 -0.09 10.65
CA ALA A 400 -5.77 1.02 11.59
C ALA A 400 -5.18 0.67 12.95
N ARG A 401 -5.35 -0.60 13.37
CA ARG A 401 -4.68 -1.15 14.55
C ARG A 401 -3.16 -1.11 14.43
N ILE A 402 -2.62 -1.55 13.29
CA ILE A 402 -1.16 -1.53 13.07
C ILE A 402 -0.67 -0.09 13.15
N ALA A 403 -1.34 0.83 12.43
CA ALA A 403 -0.96 2.25 12.44
C ALA A 403 -0.96 2.84 13.85
N PHE A 404 -2.03 2.59 14.62
CA PHE A 404 -2.17 3.04 15.99
C PHE A 404 -1.05 2.51 16.89
N HIS A 405 -0.86 1.20 16.95
CA HIS A 405 0.09 0.63 17.91
C HIS A 405 1.54 0.83 17.51
N SER A 406 1.88 0.77 16.22
CA SER A 406 3.25 1.02 15.76
C SER A 406 3.70 2.44 16.10
N ALA A 407 2.86 3.45 15.85
CA ALA A 407 3.19 4.82 16.23
C ALA A 407 3.27 5.01 17.74
N ALA A 408 2.38 4.39 18.51
CA ALA A 408 2.38 4.48 19.96
C ALA A 408 3.63 3.84 20.57
N ILE A 409 4.05 2.66 20.08
CA ILE A 409 5.29 1.99 20.50
C ILE A 409 6.49 2.89 20.23
N VAL A 410 6.58 3.49 19.03
CA VAL A 410 7.68 4.41 18.71
C VAL A 410 7.68 5.64 19.64
N GLY A 411 6.50 6.17 19.98
CA GLY A 411 6.38 7.21 21.00
C GLY A 411 6.90 6.75 22.37
N PHE A 412 6.55 5.53 22.79
CA PHE A 412 7.07 4.90 24.01
C PHE A 412 8.56 4.53 23.96
N LEU A 413 9.18 4.49 22.79
CA LEU A 413 10.64 4.32 22.69
C LEU A 413 11.39 5.65 22.79
N GLY A 414 10.69 6.79 22.65
CA GLY A 414 11.28 8.12 22.77
C GLY A 414 11.99 8.37 24.10
N ILE A 415 11.53 7.75 25.20
CA ILE A 415 12.14 7.91 26.54
C ILE A 415 13.62 7.51 26.58
N PHE A 416 14.02 6.55 25.76
CA PHE A 416 15.40 6.08 25.73
C PHE A 416 16.36 7.12 25.14
N LEU A 417 15.85 8.12 24.41
CA LEU A 417 16.66 9.23 23.93
C LEU A 417 17.11 10.15 25.07
N PHE A 418 16.49 10.09 26.25
CA PHE A 418 16.78 10.98 27.37
C PHE A 418 17.76 10.39 28.39
N ILE A 419 17.85 9.06 28.47
CA ILE A 419 18.63 8.35 29.51
C ILE A 419 20.13 8.72 29.46
N GLY A 420 20.64 9.23 28.34
CA GLY A 420 22.04 9.65 28.18
C GLY A 420 22.40 11.06 28.68
N PHE A 421 21.43 11.92 29.04
CA PHE A 421 21.68 13.35 29.31
C PHE A 421 21.75 13.73 30.79
N GLY A 422 21.57 12.78 31.70
CA GLY A 422 21.60 13.04 33.14
C GLY A 422 20.44 13.89 33.68
N TYR A 423 19.51 14.33 32.80
CA TYR A 423 18.30 15.06 33.14
C TYR A 423 17.07 14.18 32.90
N PHE A 424 16.21 14.09 33.92
CA PHE A 424 14.96 13.35 33.85
C PHE A 424 13.79 14.26 34.22
N ASP A 425 12.90 14.52 33.26
CA ASP A 425 11.67 15.27 33.50
C ASP A 425 10.66 14.40 34.25
N TRP A 426 10.45 14.71 35.53
CA TRP A 426 9.52 14.00 36.40
C TRP A 426 8.06 14.10 35.95
N LEU A 427 7.65 15.23 35.37
CA LEU A 427 6.28 15.40 34.86
C LEU A 427 6.05 14.48 33.66
N HIS A 428 7.06 14.37 32.79
CA HIS A 428 7.04 13.44 31.67
C HIS A 428 7.00 11.98 32.16
N GLY A 429 7.84 11.61 33.11
CA GLY A 429 7.84 10.26 33.71
C GLY A 429 6.50 9.90 34.34
N LEU A 430 5.86 10.84 35.04
CA LEU A 430 4.53 10.67 35.62
C LEU A 430 3.45 10.49 34.54
N PHE A 431 3.49 11.30 33.49
CA PHE A 431 2.57 11.16 32.35
C PHE A 431 2.65 9.76 31.73
N TRP A 432 3.86 9.21 31.59
CA TRP A 432 4.07 7.85 31.10
C TRP A 432 3.53 6.77 32.03
N LEU A 433 3.75 6.94 33.33
CA LEU A 433 3.22 6.02 34.34
C LEU A 433 1.70 5.90 34.25
N PHE A 434 0.99 7.00 33.96
CA PHE A 434 -0.46 6.99 33.73
C PHE A 434 -0.85 6.47 32.34
N LEU A 435 -0.07 6.78 31.31
CA LEU A 435 -0.42 6.44 29.93
C LEU A 435 -0.19 4.94 29.62
N LEU A 436 0.84 4.32 30.22
CA LEU A 436 1.23 2.95 29.93
C LEU A 436 0.14 1.90 30.25
N PRO A 437 -0.57 1.95 31.41
CA PRO A 437 -1.70 1.07 31.68
C PRO A 437 -2.84 1.23 30.66
N VAL A 438 -3.18 2.48 30.31
CA VAL A 438 -4.22 2.79 29.32
C VAL A 438 -3.84 2.21 27.95
N TYR A 439 -2.57 2.35 27.56
CA TYR A 439 -2.05 1.76 26.33
C TYR A 439 -2.09 0.23 26.36
N TYR A 440 -1.71 -0.40 27.47
CA TYR A 440 -1.74 -1.86 27.60
C TYR A 440 -3.15 -2.42 27.36
N PHE A 441 -4.18 -1.81 27.96
CA PHE A 441 -5.56 -2.21 27.71
C PHE A 441 -6.01 -1.93 26.28
N SER A 442 -5.60 -0.80 25.68
CA SER A 442 -5.82 -0.49 24.26
C SER A 442 -5.18 -1.55 23.35
N PHE A 443 -3.96 -2.00 23.63
CA PHE A 443 -3.28 -3.04 22.87
C PHE A 443 -4.02 -4.39 22.94
N ARG A 444 -4.58 -4.75 24.10
CA ARG A 444 -5.42 -5.95 24.26
C ARG A 444 -6.72 -5.84 23.48
N GLU A 445 -7.38 -4.68 23.51
CA GLU A 445 -8.60 -4.37 22.77
C GLU A 445 -8.38 -4.54 21.25
N GLY A 446 -7.28 -4.02 20.73
CA GLY A 446 -6.93 -4.08 19.31
C GLY A 446 -6.69 -5.50 18.77
N LYS A 447 -6.31 -6.50 19.57
CA LYS A 447 -5.98 -7.86 19.07
C LYS A 447 -7.09 -8.50 18.23
N ARG A 448 -8.35 -8.11 18.44
CA ARG A 448 -9.53 -8.63 17.72
C ARG A 448 -9.81 -7.96 16.37
N ALA A 449 -9.14 -6.85 16.04
CA ALA A 449 -9.30 -6.15 14.78
C ALA A 449 -8.52 -6.84 13.64
N THR A 450 -9.21 -7.72 12.90
CA THR A 450 -8.66 -8.50 11.78
C THR A 450 -9.43 -8.31 10.47
N SER A 451 -10.41 -7.40 10.44
CA SER A 451 -11.26 -7.19 9.27
C SER A 451 -10.47 -6.52 8.15
N THR A 452 -10.75 -6.98 6.94
CA THR A 452 -10.26 -6.39 5.70
C THR A 452 -11.15 -5.23 5.28
N PRO A 453 -10.56 -4.16 4.72
CA PRO A 453 -11.36 -3.04 4.22
C PRO A 453 -12.18 -3.42 2.99
N TYR A 454 -13.28 -2.69 2.78
CA TYR A 454 -14.13 -2.78 1.59
C TYR A 454 -14.38 -1.37 1.06
N SER A 455 -14.79 -1.24 -0.20
CA SER A 455 -14.92 0.05 -0.87
C SER A 455 -16.01 0.05 -1.93
N ILE A 456 -16.74 1.15 -2.04
CA ILE A 456 -17.70 1.36 -3.14
C ILE A 456 -16.99 1.66 -4.47
N HIS A 457 -15.68 1.99 -4.43
CA HIS A 457 -14.91 2.42 -5.59
C HIS A 457 -15.00 1.44 -6.76
N GLY A 458 -15.74 1.85 -7.80
CA GLY A 458 -16.02 1.00 -8.97
C GLY A 458 -15.25 1.37 -10.24
N LYS A 459 -14.89 2.65 -10.44
CA LYS A 459 -14.41 3.18 -11.74
C LYS A 459 -13.14 4.01 -11.58
N ASN A 460 -12.32 4.05 -12.63
CA ASN A 460 -11.09 4.86 -12.70
C ASN A 460 -11.40 6.33 -13.07
N ASP A 461 -12.27 7.00 -12.30
CA ASP A 461 -12.72 8.37 -12.58
C ASP A 461 -11.62 9.44 -12.32
N LYS A 462 -11.84 10.67 -12.81
CA LYS A 462 -10.92 11.79 -12.59
C LYS A 462 -10.74 12.11 -11.09
N ALA A 463 -11.79 11.90 -10.29
CA ALA A 463 -11.72 12.12 -8.85
C ALA A 463 -10.69 11.18 -8.20
N TRP A 464 -10.69 9.89 -8.56
CA TRP A 464 -9.68 8.93 -8.14
C TRP A 464 -8.27 9.34 -8.59
N GLN A 465 -8.09 9.74 -9.85
CA GLN A 465 -6.77 10.18 -10.33
C GLN A 465 -6.23 11.37 -9.55
N TYR A 466 -7.03 12.42 -9.32
CA TYR A 466 -6.63 13.54 -8.46
C TYR A 466 -6.40 13.09 -7.02
N GLY A 467 -7.23 12.17 -6.52
CA GLY A 467 -7.08 11.54 -5.22
C GLY A 467 -5.72 10.87 -5.03
N LEU A 468 -5.17 10.21 -6.07
CA LEU A 468 -3.82 9.61 -6.01
C LEU A 468 -2.71 10.67 -5.90
N TYR A 469 -2.82 11.81 -6.59
CA TYR A 469 -1.88 12.91 -6.42
C TYR A 469 -1.98 13.50 -5.00
N GLY A 470 -3.19 13.70 -4.49
CA GLY A 470 -3.40 14.14 -3.10
C GLY A 470 -2.83 13.14 -2.09
N GLN A 471 -3.02 11.85 -2.32
CA GLN A 471 -2.45 10.78 -1.51
C GLN A 471 -0.91 10.83 -1.52
N LEU A 472 -0.30 11.01 -2.70
CA LEU A 472 1.16 11.15 -2.82
C LEU A 472 1.67 12.35 -2.02
N MET A 473 1.01 13.52 -2.09
CA MET A 473 1.40 14.70 -1.31
C MET A 473 1.39 14.41 0.20
N PHE A 474 0.37 13.73 0.71
CA PHE A 474 0.29 13.36 2.12
C PHE A 474 1.30 12.28 2.54
N ILE A 475 1.62 11.34 1.64
CA ILE A 475 2.67 10.35 1.89
C ILE A 475 4.04 11.04 2.00
N ILE A 476 4.36 11.94 1.06
CA ILE A 476 5.58 12.75 1.11
C ILE A 476 5.60 13.57 2.39
N LEU A 477 4.48 14.22 2.73
CA LEU A 477 4.34 15.00 3.97
C LEU A 477 4.66 14.15 5.22
N GLY A 478 3.99 13.01 5.38
CA GLY A 478 4.21 12.11 6.51
C GLY A 478 5.65 11.59 6.57
N PHE A 479 6.24 11.25 5.42
CA PHE A 479 7.64 10.84 5.34
C PHE A 479 8.60 11.97 5.77
N LEU A 480 8.38 13.20 5.29
CA LEU A 480 9.21 14.36 5.66
C LEU A 480 9.08 14.69 7.16
N ILE A 481 7.89 14.53 7.75
CA ILE A 481 7.70 14.69 9.20
C ILE A 481 8.51 13.65 9.98
N VAL A 482 8.48 12.38 9.57
CA VAL A 482 9.29 11.32 10.19
C VAL A 482 10.79 11.61 10.07
N VAL A 483 11.26 11.97 8.87
CA VAL A 483 12.67 12.33 8.64
C VAL A 483 13.05 13.55 9.48
N GLY A 484 12.22 14.58 9.52
CA GLY A 484 12.43 15.76 10.36
C GLY A 484 12.54 15.39 11.84
N GLY A 485 11.67 14.51 12.34
CA GLY A 485 11.73 14.02 13.70
C GLY A 485 13.01 13.25 14.02
N ILE A 486 13.49 12.41 13.08
CA ILE A 486 14.78 11.71 13.21
C ILE A 486 15.94 12.72 13.26
N VAL A 487 15.95 13.70 12.36
CA VAL A 487 16.99 14.73 12.29
C VAL A 487 17.02 15.57 13.57
N ILE A 488 15.86 16.04 14.04
CA ILE A 488 15.74 16.82 15.27
C ILE A 488 16.18 16.01 16.49
N SER A 489 15.75 14.74 16.58
CA SER A 489 16.18 13.84 17.67
C SER A 489 17.69 13.63 17.64
N THR A 490 18.27 13.38 16.46
CA THR A 490 19.70 13.13 16.30
C THR A 490 20.52 14.37 16.64
N ILE A 491 20.09 15.55 16.19
CA ILE A 491 20.74 16.83 16.54
C ILE A 491 20.61 17.09 18.03
N GLY A 492 19.41 16.91 18.61
CA GLY A 492 19.15 17.07 20.03
C GLY A 492 20.04 16.18 20.90
N VAL A 493 20.37 14.98 20.43
CA VAL A 493 21.25 14.04 21.15
C VAL A 493 22.75 14.28 20.92
N SER A 494 23.14 14.98 19.84
CA SER A 494 24.55 15.11 19.45
C SER A 494 25.10 16.52 19.64
N LYS A 495 24.70 17.46 18.79
CA LYS A 495 25.22 18.85 18.78
C LYS A 495 24.36 19.82 19.57
N VAL A 496 23.14 19.42 19.92
CA VAL A 496 22.09 20.18 20.60
C VAL A 496 21.58 21.39 19.83
N PHE A 497 22.46 22.18 19.20
CA PHE A 497 22.16 23.41 18.46
C PHE A 497 22.52 23.31 16.97
N VAL A 498 21.73 23.98 16.12
CA VAL A 498 22.08 24.27 14.73
C VAL A 498 22.58 25.72 14.59
N PRO A 499 23.27 26.10 13.50
CA PRO A 499 23.81 27.45 13.34
C PRO A 499 22.77 28.58 13.46
N THR A 500 21.54 28.35 12.99
CA THR A 500 20.45 29.32 13.13
C THR A 500 20.02 29.52 14.59
N ASP A 501 20.12 28.48 15.44
CA ASP A 501 19.79 28.57 16.86
C ASP A 501 20.78 29.49 17.58
N LEU A 502 22.08 29.31 17.31
CA LEU A 502 23.13 30.14 17.89
C LEU A 502 23.05 31.59 17.41
N SER A 503 22.66 31.79 16.14
CA SER A 503 22.42 33.12 15.60
C SER A 503 21.21 33.80 16.24
N PHE A 504 20.17 33.04 16.61
CA PHE A 504 19.01 33.57 17.32
C PHE A 504 19.36 33.89 18.78
N LEU A 505 20.08 32.99 19.46
CA LEU A 505 20.49 33.18 20.85
C LEU A 505 21.58 34.25 21.02
N CYS A 506 22.33 34.57 19.96
CA CYS A 506 23.53 35.43 20.04
C CYS A 506 24.57 34.92 21.06
N MET A 507 24.62 33.61 21.30
CA MET A 507 25.52 32.97 22.26
C MET A 507 26.07 31.66 21.69
N SER A 508 27.33 31.33 22.00
CA SER A 508 27.92 30.04 21.64
C SER A 508 27.58 28.96 22.69
N PRO A 509 27.70 27.67 22.35
CA PRO A 509 27.53 26.59 23.34
C PRO A 509 28.49 26.74 24.54
N GLN A 510 29.72 27.19 24.32
CA GLN A 510 30.68 27.41 25.41
C GLN A 510 30.24 28.52 26.37
N MET A 511 29.60 29.57 25.86
CA MET A 511 29.05 30.64 26.70
C MET A 511 27.89 30.11 27.56
N LEU A 512 27.00 29.28 26.98
CA LEU A 512 25.90 28.67 27.71
C LEU A 512 26.40 27.70 28.80
N ASP A 513 27.40 26.88 28.48
CA ASP A 513 28.01 25.93 29.42
C ASP A 513 28.70 26.65 30.59
N SER A 514 29.35 27.80 30.32
CA SER A 514 29.98 28.64 31.36
C SER A 514 28.97 29.24 32.35
N MET A 515 27.69 29.38 31.96
CA MET A 515 26.63 29.83 32.85
C MET A 515 26.11 28.71 33.73
N SER A 516 25.90 27.52 33.15
CA SER A 516 25.49 26.31 33.85
C SER A 516 25.79 25.08 33.00
N ASN A 517 26.52 24.13 33.61
CA ASN A 517 26.80 22.83 33.02
C ASN A 517 25.53 22.00 32.72
N ASN A 518 24.38 22.39 33.29
CA ASN A 518 23.12 21.64 33.24
C ASN A 518 22.06 22.27 32.34
N LEU A 519 22.27 23.48 31.80
CA LEU A 519 21.31 24.13 30.90
C LEU A 519 21.20 23.43 29.54
N ILE A 520 22.34 23.06 28.94
CA ILE A 520 22.39 22.37 27.65
C ILE A 520 21.68 21.00 27.72
N PRO A 521 21.88 20.15 28.75
CA PRO A 521 21.12 18.92 28.94
C PRO A 521 19.59 19.08 28.93
N VAL A 522 19.06 20.15 29.53
CA VAL A 522 17.60 20.40 29.54
C VAL A 522 17.11 20.76 28.13
N ILE A 523 17.84 21.59 27.40
CA ILE A 523 17.51 21.93 26.00
C ILE A 523 17.59 20.69 25.10
N ALA A 524 18.63 19.86 25.28
CA ALA A 524 18.80 18.61 24.56
C ALA A 524 17.63 17.65 24.79
N HIS A 525 17.16 17.54 26.03
CA HIS A 525 15.97 16.77 26.40
C HIS A 525 14.71 17.26 25.65
N ASP A 526 14.42 18.57 25.71
CA ASP A 526 13.23 19.13 25.08
C ASP A 526 13.24 18.90 23.56
N ARG A 527 14.41 19.06 22.91
CA ARG A 527 14.58 18.83 21.47
C ARG A 527 14.45 17.36 21.08
N ALA A 528 15.08 16.46 21.83
CA ALA A 528 14.94 15.02 21.60
C ALA A 528 13.48 14.56 21.82
N GLY A 529 12.79 15.16 22.81
CA GLY A 529 11.41 14.89 23.12
C GLY A 529 10.48 15.30 21.99
N PHE A 530 10.64 16.54 21.53
CA PHE A 530 9.94 17.04 20.35
C PHE A 530 10.18 16.18 19.11
N GLY A 531 11.45 15.85 18.83
CA GLY A 531 11.82 15.00 17.70
C GLY A 531 11.14 13.62 17.74
N SER A 532 11.14 12.96 18.90
CA SER A 532 10.51 11.64 19.06
C SER A 532 8.99 11.68 18.90
N ALA A 533 8.33 12.72 19.42
CA ALA A 533 6.90 12.94 19.23
C ALA A 533 6.57 13.15 17.75
N LEU A 534 7.43 13.90 17.04
CA LEU A 534 7.28 14.14 15.61
C LEU A 534 7.42 12.85 14.78
N ILE A 535 8.33 11.94 15.15
CA ILE A 535 8.43 10.62 14.53
C ILE A 535 7.11 9.84 14.73
N SER A 536 6.59 9.78 15.95
CA SER A 536 5.33 9.06 16.26
C SER A 536 4.14 9.61 15.46
N VAL A 537 3.95 10.93 15.46
CA VAL A 537 2.85 11.59 14.73
C VAL A 537 3.04 11.49 13.22
N GLY A 538 4.27 11.64 12.73
CA GLY A 538 4.61 11.44 11.33
C GLY A 538 4.27 10.03 10.86
N LEU A 539 4.54 9.01 11.67
CA LEU A 539 4.16 7.62 11.40
C LEU A 539 2.64 7.43 11.35
N LEU A 540 1.87 8.00 12.28
CA LEU A 540 0.41 7.98 12.21
C LEU A 540 -0.11 8.58 10.91
N PHE A 541 0.39 9.77 10.56
CA PHE A 541 -0.02 10.51 9.38
C PHE A 541 0.35 9.74 8.10
N LEU A 542 1.57 9.21 8.04
CA LEU A 542 2.08 8.42 6.92
C LEU A 542 1.25 7.14 6.72
N MET A 543 1.03 6.35 7.77
CA MET A 543 0.28 5.09 7.67
C MET A 543 -1.21 5.32 7.37
N LEU A 544 -1.81 6.38 7.91
CA LEU A 544 -3.16 6.81 7.55
C LEU A 544 -3.25 7.15 6.05
N SER A 545 -2.23 7.83 5.51
CA SER A 545 -2.17 8.21 4.09
C SER A 545 -1.87 7.02 3.18
N LEU A 546 -1.05 6.06 3.62
CA LEU A 546 -0.76 4.84 2.86
C LEU A 546 -1.96 3.89 2.80
N TRP A 547 -2.69 3.71 3.91
CA TRP A 547 -3.66 2.61 4.06
C TRP A 547 -5.13 3.03 4.18
N GLY A 548 -5.40 4.30 4.49
CA GLY A 548 -6.76 4.81 4.71
C GLY A 548 -7.50 5.28 3.46
N PHE A 549 -6.80 5.54 2.36
CA PHE A 549 -7.38 6.17 1.17
C PHE A 549 -8.32 5.23 0.39
N ARG A 550 -9.63 5.45 0.49
CA ARG A 550 -10.68 4.79 -0.32
C ARG A 550 -11.80 5.77 -0.64
N LYS A 551 -12.53 5.51 -1.73
CA LYS A 551 -13.61 6.40 -2.19
C LYS A 551 -14.67 6.56 -1.11
N GLY A 552 -15.00 7.80 -0.77
CA GLY A 552 -16.03 8.12 0.21
C GLY A 552 -15.63 7.98 1.69
N GLU A 553 -14.36 7.71 2.00
CA GLU A 553 -13.84 7.68 3.39
C GLU A 553 -13.66 9.10 3.95
N ARG A 554 -14.79 9.78 4.18
CA ARG A 554 -14.84 11.19 4.64
C ARG A 554 -14.07 11.42 5.92
N TRP A 555 -14.03 10.43 6.81
CA TRP A 555 -13.36 10.55 8.10
C TRP A 555 -11.84 10.63 7.93
N VAL A 556 -11.25 9.97 6.92
CA VAL A 556 -9.81 10.07 6.63
C VAL A 556 -9.46 11.49 6.24
N TRP A 557 -10.21 12.08 5.30
CA TRP A 557 -10.01 13.47 4.89
C TRP A 557 -10.17 14.42 6.09
N ASN A 558 -11.25 14.28 6.87
CA ASN A 558 -11.47 15.12 8.06
C ASN A 558 -10.34 14.99 9.09
N THR A 559 -9.82 13.78 9.26
CA THR A 559 -8.74 13.49 10.21
C THR A 559 -7.45 14.15 9.77
N LEU A 560 -7.12 14.11 8.49
CA LEU A 560 -5.95 14.82 7.93
C LEU A 560 -6.17 16.36 8.00
N ALA A 561 -7.38 16.83 7.66
CA ALA A 561 -7.74 18.25 7.65
C ALA A 561 -7.73 18.91 9.04
N VAL A 562 -8.11 18.19 10.10
CA VAL A 562 -8.15 18.74 11.46
C VAL A 562 -6.92 18.35 12.26
N GLY A 563 -6.42 17.13 12.07
CA GLY A 563 -5.34 16.55 12.87
C GLY A 563 -4.05 17.35 12.79
N ALA A 564 -3.67 17.86 11.62
CA ALA A 564 -2.41 18.60 11.46
C ALA A 564 -2.44 20.04 11.98
N LEU A 565 -3.62 20.63 12.17
CA LEU A 565 -3.75 22.06 12.50
C LEU A 565 -3.08 22.45 13.83
N PRO A 566 -3.26 21.73 14.95
CA PRO A 566 -2.62 22.12 16.21
C PRO A 566 -1.10 22.19 16.11
N ALA A 567 -0.48 21.25 15.38
CA ALA A 567 0.97 21.22 15.19
C ALA A 567 1.45 22.39 14.31
N PHE A 568 0.76 22.70 13.21
CA PHE A 568 1.13 23.84 12.37
C PHE A 568 0.89 25.18 13.07
N ILE A 569 -0.22 25.35 13.78
CA ILE A 569 -0.54 26.56 14.53
C ILE A 569 0.51 26.79 15.63
N ALA A 570 0.82 25.76 16.42
CA ALA A 570 1.84 25.85 17.46
C ALA A 570 3.23 26.12 16.87
N GLY A 571 3.61 25.36 15.84
CA GLY A 571 4.92 25.47 15.20
C GLY A 571 5.15 26.83 14.56
N ILE A 572 4.25 27.33 13.71
CA ILE A 572 4.41 28.64 13.08
C ILE A 572 4.18 29.77 14.09
N GLY A 573 3.12 29.66 14.88
CA GLY A 573 2.69 30.70 15.81
C GLY A 573 3.77 31.01 16.83
N THR A 574 4.43 29.98 17.39
CA THR A 574 5.50 30.22 18.35
C THR A 574 6.69 30.92 17.72
N HIS A 575 7.12 30.55 16.51
CA HIS A 575 8.28 31.17 15.84
C HIS A 575 8.02 32.64 15.50
N ILE A 576 6.79 32.98 15.09
CA ILE A 576 6.38 34.38 14.88
C ILE A 576 6.36 35.13 16.21
N TYR A 577 5.81 34.53 17.27
CA TYR A 577 5.70 35.15 18.59
C TYR A 577 7.06 35.47 19.20
N ILE A 578 8.05 34.56 19.08
CA ILE A 578 9.39 34.76 19.65
C ILE A 578 10.36 35.49 18.70
N GLY A 579 9.95 35.80 17.47
CA GLY A 579 10.80 36.43 16.46
C GLY A 579 11.85 35.52 15.81
N TYR A 580 11.77 34.19 15.98
CA TYR A 580 12.69 33.24 15.35
C TYR A 580 12.24 32.88 13.92
N THR A 581 12.24 33.85 13.02
CA THR A 581 11.59 33.76 11.71
C THR A 581 12.55 33.68 10.52
N THR A 582 13.77 33.20 10.72
CA THR A 582 14.73 33.09 9.60
C THR A 582 14.20 32.14 8.52
N PHE A 583 14.34 32.55 7.25
CA PHE A 583 13.72 31.82 6.14
C PHE A 583 14.21 30.37 6.05
N ILE A 584 15.51 30.14 6.21
CA ILE A 584 16.12 28.80 6.14
C ILE A 584 15.57 27.88 7.25
N HIS A 585 15.37 28.43 8.45
CA HIS A 585 14.82 27.67 9.58
C HIS A 585 13.35 27.28 9.37
N LEU A 586 12.52 28.18 8.83
CA LEU A 586 11.10 27.91 8.58
C LEU A 586 10.80 27.23 7.23
N LEU A 587 11.78 27.14 6.33
CA LEU A 587 11.62 26.53 5.01
C LEU A 587 11.02 25.11 5.05
N PRO A 588 11.44 24.19 5.94
CA PRO A 588 10.81 22.88 6.05
C PRO A 588 9.31 22.99 6.34
N VAL A 589 8.91 23.85 7.27
CA VAL A 589 7.51 24.02 7.66
C VAL A 589 6.67 24.59 6.50
N TYR A 590 7.20 25.56 5.75
CA TYR A 590 6.51 26.09 4.56
C TYR A 590 6.26 25.01 3.51
N LEU A 591 7.27 24.17 3.24
CA LEU A 591 7.12 23.04 2.33
C LEU A 591 6.02 22.07 2.82
N LEU A 592 6.01 21.74 4.12
CA LEU A 592 4.99 20.88 4.72
C LEU A 592 3.58 21.46 4.53
N ILE A 593 3.38 22.77 4.71
CA ILE A 593 2.08 23.42 4.53
C ILE A 593 1.61 23.36 3.08
N ILE A 594 2.51 23.61 2.11
CA ILE A 594 2.17 23.54 0.69
C ILE A 594 1.71 22.13 0.33
N LEU A 595 2.47 21.10 0.74
CA LEU A 595 2.12 19.70 0.53
C LEU A 595 0.78 19.35 1.20
N TYR A 596 0.56 19.87 2.40
CA TYR A 596 -0.66 19.66 3.16
C TYR A 596 -1.90 20.24 2.45
N LEU A 597 -1.84 21.50 2.02
CA LEU A 597 -2.95 22.18 1.32
C LEU A 597 -3.24 21.52 -0.03
N LEU A 598 -2.20 21.22 -0.82
CA LEU A 598 -2.36 20.50 -2.09
C LEU A 598 -2.96 19.11 -1.88
N GLY A 599 -2.49 18.38 -0.85
CA GLY A 599 -3.04 17.09 -0.45
C GLY A 599 -4.53 17.17 -0.15
N LEU A 600 -4.97 18.17 0.62
CA LEU A 600 -6.37 18.38 0.97
C LEU A 600 -7.24 18.67 -0.26
N VAL A 601 -6.80 19.61 -1.11
CA VAL A 601 -7.56 20.03 -2.30
C VAL A 601 -7.70 18.88 -3.30
N LEU A 602 -6.61 18.19 -3.62
CA LEU A 602 -6.60 17.12 -4.63
C LEU A 602 -7.33 15.86 -4.16
N SER A 603 -7.28 15.54 -2.86
CA SER A 603 -7.96 14.36 -2.30
C SER A 603 -9.44 14.57 -2.00
N TYR A 604 -9.91 15.82 -1.93
CA TYR A 604 -11.29 16.14 -1.55
C TYR A 604 -12.34 15.45 -2.43
N PRO A 605 -12.28 15.51 -3.79
CA PRO A 605 -13.31 14.90 -4.62
C PRO A 605 -13.43 13.39 -4.41
N PHE A 606 -12.31 12.69 -4.18
CA PHE A 606 -12.29 11.24 -4.00
C PHE A 606 -12.78 10.79 -2.62
N LEU A 607 -12.40 11.51 -1.57
CA LEU A 607 -12.71 11.12 -0.18
C LEU A 607 -14.05 11.68 0.32
N LYS A 608 -14.48 12.85 -0.17
CA LYS A 608 -15.67 13.56 0.35
C LYS A 608 -16.93 13.35 -0.49
N MET A 609 -16.81 13.37 -1.80
CA MET A 609 -17.95 13.21 -2.71
C MET A 609 -18.32 11.72 -2.78
N LYS A 610 -19.63 11.42 -2.77
CA LYS A 610 -20.13 10.04 -2.84
C LYS A 610 -20.15 9.56 -4.27
#